data_AF-A0A6G1HN85-F1
#
_entry.id   AF-A0A6G1HN85-F1
#
_cell.length_a   1.000
_cell.length_b   1.000
_cell.length_c   1.000
_cell.angle_alpha   90.00
_cell.angle_beta   90.00
_cell.angle_gamma   90.00
#
_symmetry.space_group_name_H-M   'P 1'
#
loop_
_entity.id
_entity.type
_entity.pdbx_description
1 polymer ?
#
loop_
_entity_poly.entity_id
_entity_poly.type
_entity_poly.pdbx_seq_one_letter_code
_entity_poly.pdbx_strand_id
1 'polypeptide(L)'
;MAPTPASSRSKNPPPSKLSKLPQNAKITKTPLARRPIPSPLAGPSSPKIVYVSGRTPFMSAVKRIRSLLHSAEARRTQSLRANPPSGCTGDKILDRALSELDTPTRREEVRVAGGGRSVEKVLALARFFEERSGEERVVVRLKTGTVGTIDWIEYEGDGDGAGEEVEREESRLRGVSVLEAVIALK
;
A
#
# COMPACT_ATOMS: atom_id res chain seq x y z
N MET A 1 11.05 40.19 22.29
CA MET A 1 10.54 38.94 21.67
C MET A 1 9.77 39.32 20.43
N ALA A 2 10.26 38.97 19.24
CA ALA A 2 9.56 39.24 17.99
C ALA A 2 8.41 38.21 17.83
N PRO A 3 7.20 38.62 17.41
CA PRO A 3 6.11 37.70 17.14
C PRO A 3 6.44 36.87 15.88
N THR A 4 6.29 35.55 15.98
CA THR A 4 6.44 34.63 14.84
C THR A 4 5.31 34.88 13.82
N PRO A 5 5.60 34.86 12.51
CA PRO A 5 4.57 35.09 11.49
C PRO A 5 3.58 33.92 11.48
N ALA A 6 2.30 34.22 11.68
CA ALA A 6 1.22 33.27 11.59
C ALA A 6 1.16 32.67 10.17
N SER A 7 1.34 31.35 10.07
CA SER A 7 1.24 30.60 8.82
C SER A 7 -0.15 30.78 8.20
N SER A 8 -0.25 31.58 7.15
CA SER A 8 -1.48 31.81 6.38
C SER A 8 -1.87 30.51 5.67
N ARG A 9 -2.77 29.74 6.28
CA ARG A 9 -3.37 28.55 5.63
C ARG A 9 -4.25 29.05 4.48
N SER A 10 -3.79 28.89 3.23
CA SER A 10 -4.59 29.25 2.06
C SER A 10 -5.89 28.43 2.09
N LYS A 11 -7.03 29.12 2.14
CA LYS A 11 -8.34 28.50 2.02
C LYS A 11 -8.57 28.17 0.56
N ASN A 12 -8.07 27.02 0.11
CA ASN A 12 -8.40 26.53 -1.23
C ASN A 12 -9.93 26.35 -1.31
N PRO A 13 -10.58 26.82 -2.39
CA PRO A 13 -12.01 26.61 -2.57
C PRO A 13 -12.33 25.11 -2.57
N PRO A 14 -13.53 24.72 -2.08
CA PRO A 14 -13.92 23.32 -2.08
C PRO A 14 -13.95 22.79 -3.51
N PRO A 15 -13.55 21.51 -3.74
CA PRO A 15 -13.52 20.95 -5.08
C PRO A 15 -14.92 20.92 -5.68
N SER A 16 -15.07 21.46 -6.89
CA SER A 16 -16.32 21.42 -7.64
C SER A 16 -16.68 19.98 -8.00
N LYS A 17 -17.88 19.53 -7.62
CA LYS A 17 -18.38 18.21 -8.03
C LYS A 17 -18.60 18.20 -9.54
N LEU A 18 -18.23 17.10 -10.20
CA LEU A 18 -18.52 16.90 -11.62
C LEU A 18 -20.03 16.80 -11.85
N SER A 19 -20.49 17.24 -13.03
CA SER A 19 -21.88 17.09 -13.44
C SER A 19 -22.27 15.61 -13.50
N LYS A 20 -23.54 15.32 -13.17
CA LYS A 20 -24.09 13.98 -13.33
C LYS A 20 -23.99 13.58 -14.80
N LEU A 21 -23.64 12.32 -15.03
CA LEU A 21 -23.67 11.76 -16.38
C LEU A 21 -25.12 11.66 -16.87
N PRO A 22 -25.37 11.89 -18.16
CA PRO A 22 -26.68 11.67 -18.76
C PRO A 22 -27.01 10.16 -18.75
N GLN A 23 -28.28 9.83 -18.95
CA GLN A 23 -28.77 8.45 -18.78
C GLN A 23 -28.28 7.49 -19.87
N ASN A 24 -27.94 8.01 -21.05
CA ASN A 24 -27.35 7.28 -22.17
C ASN A 24 -25.82 7.09 -22.05
N ALA A 25 -25.22 7.46 -20.91
CA ALA A 25 -23.79 7.29 -20.69
C ALA A 25 -23.45 5.92 -20.10
N LYS A 26 -22.54 5.21 -20.75
CA LYS A 26 -21.95 3.96 -20.29
C LYS A 26 -20.52 4.19 -19.79
N ILE A 27 -20.23 3.70 -18.58
CA ILE A 27 -18.92 3.91 -17.92
C ILE A 27 -18.09 2.64 -18.01
N THR A 28 -16.96 2.72 -18.72
CA THR A 28 -15.95 1.66 -18.79
C THR A 28 -14.81 1.98 -17.82
N LYS A 29 -14.77 1.25 -16.70
CA LYS A 29 -13.81 1.48 -15.61
C LYS A 29 -12.44 0.86 -15.91
N THR A 30 -11.38 1.64 -15.76
CA THR A 30 -10.02 1.11 -15.90
C THR A 30 -9.52 0.48 -14.59
N PRO A 31 -8.55 -0.47 -14.67
CA PRO A 31 -7.91 -1.03 -13.49
C PRO A 31 -7.07 0.02 -12.74
N LEU A 32 -7.09 -0.04 -11.41
CA LEU A 32 -6.25 0.85 -10.58
C LEU A 32 -4.77 0.59 -10.85
N ALA A 33 -3.98 1.66 -10.98
CA ALA A 33 -2.53 1.59 -11.08
C ALA A 33 -1.92 0.96 -9.82
N ARG A 34 -1.04 -0.03 -9.99
CA ARG A 34 -0.38 -0.76 -8.90
C ARG A 34 1.13 -0.69 -9.08
N ARG A 35 1.86 -0.51 -7.97
CA ARG A 35 3.31 -0.72 -7.90
C ARG A 35 3.65 -2.17 -8.25
N PRO A 36 4.78 -2.44 -8.92
CA PRO A 36 5.21 -3.79 -9.25
C PRO A 36 5.38 -4.64 -8.00
N ILE A 37 5.06 -5.93 -8.09
CA ILE A 37 5.26 -6.88 -7.00
C ILE A 37 6.73 -7.32 -7.05
N PRO A 38 7.56 -6.99 -6.05
CA PRO A 38 8.94 -7.43 -6.03
C PRO A 38 9.02 -8.94 -5.79
N SER A 39 10.13 -9.55 -6.23
CA SER A 39 10.41 -10.96 -5.94
C SER A 39 10.39 -11.21 -4.43
N PRO A 40 9.85 -12.35 -3.94
CA PRO A 40 9.93 -12.72 -2.54
C PRO A 40 11.38 -12.78 -2.00
N LEU A 41 12.33 -13.06 -2.89
CA LEU A 41 13.76 -13.13 -2.61
C LEU A 41 14.47 -11.77 -2.67
N ALA A 42 13.77 -10.72 -3.13
CA ALA A 42 14.34 -9.40 -3.22
C ALA A 42 14.77 -8.89 -1.83
N GLY A 43 15.89 -8.15 -1.82
CA GLY A 43 16.51 -7.65 -0.60
C GLY A 43 15.74 -6.49 0.05
N PRO A 44 16.26 -5.95 1.15
CA PRO A 44 15.58 -4.93 1.96
C PRO A 44 15.36 -3.59 1.24
N SER A 45 16.05 -3.35 0.12
CA SER A 45 15.91 -2.15 -0.71
C SER A 45 14.53 -2.05 -1.39
N SER A 46 13.91 -3.19 -1.71
CA SER A 46 12.60 -3.23 -2.36
C SER A 46 11.52 -3.68 -1.37
N PRO A 47 10.57 -2.80 -1.00
CA PRO A 47 9.54 -3.17 -0.02
C PRO A 47 8.54 -4.15 -0.63
N LYS A 48 8.27 -5.25 0.07
CA LYS A 48 7.33 -6.28 -0.41
C LYS A 48 5.90 -5.80 -0.27
N ILE A 49 5.11 -5.88 -1.34
CA ILE A 49 3.74 -5.38 -1.34
C ILE A 49 2.76 -6.54 -1.58
N VAL A 50 1.75 -6.64 -0.71
CA VAL A 50 0.63 -7.57 -0.82
C VAL A 50 -0.64 -6.77 -1.11
N TYR A 51 -1.20 -6.94 -2.30
CA TYR A 51 -2.50 -6.37 -2.64
C TYR A 51 -3.64 -7.26 -2.14
N VAL A 52 -4.61 -6.66 -1.44
CA VAL A 52 -5.78 -7.34 -0.88
C VAL A 52 -7.04 -6.84 -1.57
N SER A 53 -7.84 -7.77 -2.08
CA SER A 53 -9.15 -7.47 -2.67
C SER A 53 -10.28 -7.80 -1.68
N GLY A 54 -11.49 -7.32 -1.98
CA GLY A 54 -12.68 -7.68 -1.20
C GLY A 54 -12.99 -9.18 -1.21
N ARG A 55 -12.51 -9.93 -2.20
CA ARG A 55 -12.71 -11.40 -2.30
C ARG A 55 -11.61 -12.22 -1.63
N THR A 56 -10.48 -11.61 -1.27
CA THR A 56 -9.38 -12.32 -0.61
C THR A 56 -9.84 -12.88 0.74
N PRO A 57 -9.70 -14.20 1.00
CA PRO A 57 -9.95 -14.78 2.32
C PRO A 57 -8.98 -14.23 3.36
N PHE A 58 -9.46 -13.94 4.57
CA PHE A 58 -8.67 -13.29 5.62
C PHE A 58 -7.40 -14.08 5.96
N MET A 59 -7.54 -15.37 6.28
CA MET A 59 -6.41 -16.23 6.63
C MET A 59 -5.40 -16.43 5.49
N SER A 60 -5.84 -16.33 4.24
CA SER A 60 -4.93 -16.36 3.08
C SER A 60 -4.02 -15.13 3.05
N ALA A 61 -4.54 -13.95 3.38
CA ALA A 61 -3.73 -12.75 3.50
C ALA A 61 -2.72 -12.86 4.67
N VAL A 62 -3.17 -13.32 5.84
CA VAL A 62 -2.29 -13.53 7.01
C VAL A 62 -1.13 -14.47 6.68
N LYS A 63 -1.40 -15.64 6.09
CA LYS A 63 -0.36 -16.62 5.72
C LYS A 63 0.65 -16.03 4.73
N ARG A 64 0.19 -15.26 3.74
CA ARG A 64 1.08 -14.58 2.78
C ARG A 64 1.99 -13.56 3.47
N ILE A 65 1.45 -12.76 4.38
CA ILE A 65 2.24 -11.78 5.14
C ILE A 65 3.28 -12.48 6.00
N ARG A 66 2.89 -13.51 6.76
CA ARG A 66 3.82 -14.31 7.59
C ARG A 66 4.93 -14.96 6.76
N SER A 67 4.61 -15.52 5.60
CA SER A 67 5.62 -16.10 4.70
C SER A 67 6.66 -15.07 4.24
N LEU A 68 6.24 -13.85 3.95
CA LEU A 68 7.13 -12.76 3.55
C LEU A 68 7.99 -12.23 4.71
N LEU A 69 7.43 -12.15 5.92
CA LEU A 69 8.16 -11.81 7.14
C LEU A 69 9.19 -12.88 7.49
N HIS A 70 8.82 -14.16 7.42
CA HIS A 70 9.75 -15.28 7.66
C HIS A 70 10.92 -15.27 6.66
N SER A 71 10.64 -14.96 5.39
CA SER A 71 11.69 -14.80 4.37
C SER A 71 12.62 -13.61 4.68
N ALA A 72 12.11 -12.55 5.30
CA ALA A 72 12.92 -11.42 5.76
C ALA A 72 13.84 -11.80 6.94
N GLU A 73 13.32 -12.55 7.92
CA GLU A 73 14.11 -13.10 9.03
C GLU A 73 15.21 -14.03 8.54
N ALA A 74 14.88 -14.96 7.63
CA ALA A 74 15.84 -15.91 7.06
C ALA A 74 16.99 -15.18 6.36
N ARG A 75 16.70 -14.14 5.56
CA ARG A 75 17.76 -13.33 4.94
C ARG A 75 18.57 -12.52 5.94
N ARG A 76 17.95 -12.02 7.00
CA ARG A 76 18.64 -11.28 8.06
C ARG A 76 19.67 -12.19 8.75
N THR A 77 19.25 -13.40 9.15
CA THR A 77 20.15 -14.40 9.76
C THR A 77 21.25 -14.86 8.80
N GLN A 78 20.94 -15.03 7.52
CA GLN A 78 21.94 -15.34 6.49
C GLN A 78 22.96 -14.22 6.30
N SER A 79 22.52 -12.96 6.28
CA SER A 79 23.40 -11.79 6.12
C SER A 79 24.37 -11.65 7.29
N LEU A 80 23.90 -11.93 8.52
CA LEU A 80 24.72 -11.96 9.73
C LEU A 80 25.78 -13.08 9.66
N ARG A 81 25.42 -14.25 9.11
CA ARG A 81 26.35 -15.39 8.94
C ARG A 81 27.37 -15.16 7.83
N ALA A 82 26.98 -14.51 6.73
CA ALA A 82 27.83 -14.32 5.56
C ALA A 82 28.89 -13.23 5.75
N ASN A 83 28.61 -12.22 6.58
CA ASN A 83 29.56 -11.13 6.90
C ASN A 83 29.89 -11.11 8.41
N PRO A 84 30.56 -12.15 8.94
CA PRO A 84 31.03 -12.11 10.31
C PRO A 84 32.01 -10.94 10.45
N PRO A 85 32.00 -10.21 11.58
CA PRO A 85 33.04 -9.24 11.87
C PRO A 85 34.43 -9.90 11.75
N SER A 86 35.38 -9.22 11.13
CA SER A 86 36.74 -9.74 11.00
C SER A 86 37.35 -9.96 12.39
N GLY A 87 37.82 -11.19 12.68
CA GLY A 87 38.60 -11.50 13.89
C GLY A 87 37.78 -11.63 15.18
N CYS A 88 36.50 -12.04 15.12
CA CYS A 88 35.67 -12.15 16.32
C CYS A 88 35.22 -13.58 16.67
N THR A 89 35.35 -13.93 17.96
CA THR A 89 34.69 -15.06 18.64
C THR A 89 33.17 -14.84 18.70
N GLY A 90 32.39 -15.94 18.74
CA GLY A 90 30.93 -15.96 18.59
C GLY A 90 30.12 -14.94 19.41
N ASP A 91 30.62 -14.51 20.56
CA ASP A 91 29.95 -13.53 21.43
C ASP A 91 29.75 -12.17 20.75
N LYS A 92 30.71 -11.71 19.95
CA LYS A 92 30.60 -10.42 19.23
C LYS A 92 29.65 -10.50 18.03
N ILE A 93 29.38 -11.71 17.51
CA ILE A 93 28.37 -11.94 16.46
C ILE A 93 26.97 -11.81 17.06
N LEU A 94 26.76 -12.34 18.28
CA LEU A 94 25.51 -12.20 19.01
C LEU A 94 25.25 -10.74 19.39
N ASP A 95 26.27 -10.04 19.88
CA ASP A 95 26.17 -8.61 20.25
C ASP A 95 25.83 -7.74 19.03
N ARG A 96 26.46 -8.02 17.88
CA ARG A 96 26.10 -7.36 16.61
C ARG A 96 24.67 -7.69 16.18
N ALA A 97 24.24 -8.95 16.28
CA ALA A 97 22.88 -9.33 15.92
C ALA A 97 21.85 -8.60 16.79
N LEU A 98 22.12 -8.43 18.09
CA LEU A 98 21.31 -7.65 19.02
C LEU A 98 21.29 -6.15 18.65
N SER A 99 22.45 -5.57 18.31
CA SER A 99 22.52 -4.16 17.88
C SER A 99 21.81 -3.89 16.54
N GLU A 100 21.90 -4.83 15.59
CA GLU A 100 21.19 -4.74 14.31
C GLU A 100 19.69 -4.96 14.48
N LEU A 101 19.25 -5.74 15.49
CA LEU A 101 17.85 -5.88 15.88
C LEU A 101 17.26 -4.51 16.26
N ASP A 102 17.98 -3.73 17.07
CA ASP A 102 17.49 -2.45 17.57
C ASP A 102 17.47 -1.32 16.53
N THR A 103 18.19 -1.44 15.41
CA THR A 103 18.22 -0.34 14.42
C THR A 103 16.93 -0.30 13.57
N PRO A 104 16.14 0.80 13.59
CA PRO A 104 14.85 0.87 12.89
C PRO A 104 14.96 1.05 11.38
N THR A 105 16.10 1.56 10.88
CA THR A 105 16.27 2.02 9.50
C THR A 105 16.52 0.91 8.48
N ARG A 106 16.85 -0.31 8.91
CA ARG A 106 17.22 -1.43 8.03
C ARG A 106 16.22 -2.58 8.02
N ARG A 107 15.05 -2.38 8.62
CA ARG A 107 14.03 -3.41 8.77
C ARG A 107 13.31 -3.59 7.45
N GLU A 108 13.32 -4.82 6.95
CA GLU A 108 12.54 -5.15 5.77
C GLU A 108 11.04 -5.11 6.11
N GLU A 109 10.28 -4.37 5.32
CA GLU A 109 8.87 -4.10 5.58
C GLU A 109 7.97 -4.84 4.57
N VAL A 110 6.86 -5.37 5.07
CA VAL A 110 5.76 -5.91 4.26
C VAL A 110 4.62 -4.90 4.25
N ARG A 111 4.28 -4.40 3.08
CA ARG A 111 3.20 -3.42 2.86
C ARG A 111 1.95 -4.14 2.36
N VAL A 112 0.85 -3.98 3.07
CA VAL A 112 -0.46 -4.53 2.69
C VAL A 112 -1.31 -3.38 2.16
N ALA A 113 -1.63 -3.41 0.88
CA ALA A 113 -2.39 -2.35 0.23
C ALA A 113 -3.79 -2.83 -0.17
N GLY A 114 -4.82 -2.04 0.14
CA GLY A 114 -6.20 -2.29 -0.25
C GLY A 114 -6.97 -0.98 -0.40
N GLY A 115 -7.89 -0.95 -1.36
CA GLY A 115 -8.69 0.23 -1.70
C GLY A 115 -10.18 -0.08 -1.78
N GLY A 116 -11.01 0.94 -1.58
CA GLY A 116 -12.46 0.80 -1.59
C GLY A 116 -12.95 -0.25 -0.58
N ARG A 117 -13.68 -1.28 -1.05
CA ARG A 117 -14.25 -2.34 -0.19
C ARG A 117 -13.20 -3.16 0.57
N SER A 118 -11.94 -3.21 0.14
CA SER A 118 -10.91 -3.96 0.87
C SER A 118 -10.25 -3.19 2.01
N VAL A 119 -10.56 -1.91 2.20
CA VAL A 119 -10.00 -1.10 3.30
C VAL A 119 -10.35 -1.69 4.67
N GLU A 120 -11.58 -2.14 4.86
CA GLU A 120 -12.03 -2.80 6.09
C GLU A 120 -11.18 -4.04 6.40
N LYS A 121 -10.90 -4.87 5.39
CA LYS A 121 -10.05 -6.07 5.55
C LYS A 121 -8.61 -5.72 5.87
N VAL A 122 -8.04 -4.68 5.26
CA VAL A 122 -6.68 -4.23 5.55
C VAL A 122 -6.56 -3.73 6.99
N LEU A 123 -7.57 -3.01 7.48
CA LEU A 123 -7.62 -2.57 8.87
C LEU A 123 -7.73 -3.76 9.83
N ALA A 124 -8.58 -4.74 9.53
CA ALA A 124 -8.70 -5.97 10.32
C ALA A 124 -7.38 -6.76 10.36
N LEU A 125 -6.65 -6.82 9.25
CA LEU A 125 -5.32 -7.44 9.19
C LEU A 125 -4.32 -6.68 10.05
N ALA A 126 -4.30 -5.35 9.96
CA ALA A 126 -3.41 -4.51 10.77
C ALA A 126 -3.64 -4.76 12.27
N ARG A 127 -4.91 -4.73 12.71
CA ARG A 127 -5.31 -5.03 14.08
C ARG A 127 -4.89 -6.43 14.52
N PHE A 128 -5.06 -7.44 13.65
CA PHE A 128 -4.65 -8.81 13.94
C PHE A 128 -3.15 -8.95 14.25
N PHE A 129 -2.28 -8.25 13.51
CA PHE A 129 -0.84 -8.25 13.77
C PHE A 129 -0.46 -7.36 14.96
N GLU A 130 -1.23 -6.32 15.25
CA GLU A 130 -1.04 -5.46 16.44
C GLU A 130 -1.36 -6.21 17.74
N GLU A 131 -2.50 -6.92 17.80
CA GLU A 131 -2.89 -7.74 18.97
C GLU A 131 -1.86 -8.86 19.25
N ARG A 132 -1.21 -9.38 18.21
CA ARG A 132 -0.18 -10.42 18.29
C ARG A 132 1.24 -9.88 18.28
N SER A 133 1.42 -8.56 18.41
CA SER A 133 2.73 -7.91 18.32
C SER A 133 3.73 -8.42 19.35
N GLY A 134 3.26 -8.90 20.51
CA GLY A 134 4.09 -9.53 21.54
C GLY A 134 4.64 -10.91 21.13
N GLU A 135 3.88 -11.70 20.39
CA GLU A 135 4.28 -13.04 19.94
C GLU A 135 5.13 -12.98 18.67
N GLU A 136 4.67 -12.23 17.67
CA GLU A 136 5.32 -12.18 16.35
C GLU A 136 6.42 -11.11 16.27
N ARG A 137 6.60 -10.30 17.33
CA ARG A 137 7.56 -9.18 17.38
C ARG A 137 7.43 -8.30 16.14
N VAL A 138 6.24 -7.76 15.93
CA VAL A 138 5.91 -6.95 14.75
C VAL A 138 5.49 -5.54 15.15
N VAL A 139 5.87 -4.56 14.34
CA VAL A 139 5.42 -3.18 14.42
C VAL A 139 4.52 -2.89 13.21
N VAL A 140 3.34 -2.35 13.47
CA VAL A 140 2.35 -1.99 12.45
C VAL A 140 2.26 -0.47 12.33
N ARG A 141 2.25 0.06 11.10
CA ARG A 141 2.02 1.48 10.80
C ARG A 141 0.99 1.61 9.69
N LEU A 142 0.06 2.55 9.83
CA LEU A 142 -0.96 2.81 8.81
C LEU A 142 -0.60 4.04 7.99
N LYS A 143 -0.84 3.98 6.67
CA LYS A 143 -0.72 5.08 5.74
C LYS A 143 -1.97 5.18 4.89
N THR A 144 -2.62 6.33 4.89
CA THR A 144 -3.73 6.64 4.01
C THR A 144 -3.21 7.25 2.71
N GLY A 145 -3.83 6.90 1.59
CA GLY A 145 -3.53 7.49 0.30
C GLY A 145 -4.75 7.52 -0.60
N THR A 146 -4.57 8.13 -1.76
CA THR A 146 -5.57 8.18 -2.83
C THR A 146 -4.90 7.75 -4.13
N VAL A 147 -5.55 6.86 -4.87
CA VAL A 147 -5.11 6.45 -6.20
C VAL A 147 -6.12 6.98 -7.21
N GLY A 148 -5.63 7.78 -8.15
CA GLY A 148 -6.41 8.27 -9.29
C GLY A 148 -6.34 7.27 -10.44
N THR A 149 -7.43 7.12 -11.18
CA THR A 149 -7.49 6.31 -12.40
C THR A 149 -8.44 6.98 -13.40
N ILE A 150 -8.17 6.84 -14.69
CA ILE A 150 -8.97 7.47 -15.75
C ILE A 150 -10.00 6.46 -16.24
N ASP A 151 -11.28 6.72 -16.06
CA ASP A 151 -12.36 5.89 -16.61
C ASP A 151 -12.86 6.51 -17.93
N TRP A 152 -13.24 5.64 -18.86
CA TRP A 152 -13.81 6.03 -20.16
C TRP A 152 -15.33 6.11 -20.06
N ILE A 153 -15.93 7.05 -20.77
CA ILE A 153 -17.37 7.24 -20.88
C ILE A 153 -17.73 7.27 -22.36
N GLU A 154 -18.63 6.37 -22.73
CA GLU A 154 -19.23 6.26 -24.05
C GLU A 154 -20.69 6.74 -23.94
N TYR A 155 -21.19 7.48 -24.92
CA TYR A 155 -22.61 7.83 -24.99
C TYR A 155 -23.27 7.01 -26.09
N GLU A 156 -24.35 6.31 -25.74
CA GLU A 156 -25.21 5.68 -26.74
C GLU A 156 -26.01 6.79 -27.45
N GLY A 157 -25.99 6.78 -28.78
CA GLY A 157 -26.77 7.72 -29.59
C GLY A 157 -28.26 7.48 -29.39
N ASP A 158 -29.04 8.55 -29.20
CA ASP A 158 -30.49 8.49 -29.23
C ASP A 158 -30.91 8.23 -30.68
N GLY A 159 -31.12 6.96 -31.02
CA GLY A 159 -31.47 6.53 -32.36
C GLY A 159 -32.89 6.95 -32.74
N ASP A 160 -33.08 8.20 -33.13
CA ASP A 160 -34.25 8.71 -33.85
C ASP A 160 -33.84 9.93 -34.71
N GLY A 161 -33.40 9.66 -35.95
CA GLY A 161 -33.36 10.68 -37.02
C GLY A 161 -31.96 11.06 -37.53
N ALA A 162 -31.71 10.70 -38.79
CA ALA A 162 -30.64 11.12 -39.68
C ALA A 162 -29.82 12.37 -39.25
N GLY A 163 -28.57 12.14 -38.83
CA GLY A 163 -27.52 13.18 -38.77
C GLY A 163 -26.55 13.02 -37.61
N GLU A 164 -25.38 12.46 -37.89
CA GLU A 164 -24.18 12.36 -37.03
C GLU A 164 -24.35 11.63 -35.68
N GLU A 165 -24.10 10.32 -35.71
CA GLU A 165 -23.70 9.53 -34.53
C GLU A 165 -22.35 10.08 -34.01
N VAL A 166 -22.39 11.13 -33.20
CA VAL A 166 -21.19 11.62 -32.50
C VAL A 166 -20.97 10.75 -31.27
N GLU A 167 -20.26 9.63 -31.45
CA GLU A 167 -19.63 8.89 -30.36
C GLU A 167 -18.64 9.84 -29.65
N ARG A 168 -19.10 10.56 -28.62
CA ARG A 168 -18.24 11.42 -27.81
C ARG A 168 -17.57 10.58 -26.74
N GLU A 169 -16.29 10.29 -26.88
CA GLU A 169 -15.54 9.67 -25.79
C GLU A 169 -15.13 10.75 -24.77
N GLU A 170 -15.67 10.67 -23.54
CA GLU A 170 -15.21 11.49 -22.41
C GLU A 170 -14.30 10.65 -21.50
N SER A 171 -13.24 11.25 -20.97
CA SER A 171 -12.40 10.65 -19.93
C SER A 171 -12.65 11.34 -18.59
N ARG A 172 -12.95 10.59 -17.53
CA ARG A 172 -13.10 11.13 -16.17
C ARG A 172 -12.14 10.52 -15.17
N LEU A 173 -11.63 11.36 -14.28
CA LEU A 173 -10.79 10.92 -13.17
C LEU A 173 -11.64 10.34 -12.03
N ARG A 174 -11.39 9.08 -11.68
CA ARG A 174 -11.90 8.41 -10.49
C ARG A 174 -10.81 8.36 -9.42
N GLY A 175 -11.05 9.03 -8.29
CA GLY A 175 -10.25 8.87 -7.09
C GLY A 175 -10.76 7.73 -6.22
N VAL A 176 -9.85 6.84 -5.79
CA VAL A 176 -10.15 5.77 -4.83
C VAL A 176 -9.28 5.92 -3.59
N SER A 177 -9.89 5.93 -2.42
CA SER A 177 -9.18 5.89 -1.14
C SER A 177 -8.52 4.53 -0.94
N VAL A 178 -7.24 4.56 -0.57
CA VAL A 178 -6.40 3.38 -0.35
C VAL A 178 -5.80 3.45 1.05
N LEU A 179 -5.80 2.30 1.72
CA LEU A 179 -5.10 2.10 2.98
C LEU A 179 -3.91 1.18 2.76
N GLU A 180 -2.75 1.59 3.24
CA GLU A 180 -1.52 0.82 3.26
C GLU A 180 -1.12 0.53 4.71
N ALA A 181 -1.20 -0.73 5.13
CA ALA A 181 -0.69 -1.19 6.40
C ALA A 181 0.74 -1.70 6.22
N VAL A 182 1.69 -1.06 6.88
CA VAL A 182 3.11 -1.39 6.86
C VAL A 182 3.42 -2.23 8.08
N ILE A 183 3.86 -3.46 7.85
CA ILE A 183 4.13 -4.48 8.87
C ILE A 183 5.62 -4.79 8.81
N ALA A 184 6.33 -4.52 9.90
CA ALA A 184 7.78 -4.69 9.98
C ALA A 184 8.16 -5.48 11.24
N LEU A 185 9.24 -6.25 11.17
CA LEU A 185 9.76 -6.96 12.33
C LEU A 185 10.35 -5.98 13.36
N LYS A 186 10.19 -6.31 14.63
CA LYS A 186 10.72 -5.54 15.76
C LYS A 186 12.23 -5.77 15.92
#